data_AF-A0A6J1DTL9-F1
#
_entry.id   AF-A0A6J1DTL9-F1
#
_cell.length_a   1.000
_cell.length_b   1.000
_cell.length_c   1.000
_cell.angle_alpha   90.00
_cell.angle_beta   90.00
_cell.angle_gamma   90.00
#
_symmetry.space_group_name_H-M   'P 1'
#
loop_
_entity.id
_entity.type
_entity.pdbx_description
1 polymer ?
#
loop_
_entity_poly.entity_id
_entity_poly.type
_entity_poly.pdbx_seq_one_letter_code
_entity_poly.pdbx_strand_id
1 'polypeptide(L)'
;MGSSQLLFGSSFSLKCCLHLPSLNIRSNQASRTCVAMKRQEETVAAENGQSEMRIPHVLSIAGSDSGAGAGIQADLKTCAARGVYCSTVITAVTAQNTVGVQGVNIVPEGFVSEQLTSVLSDMQVDVVKTGMLPSTGIVQVLHQHLKEFPVRALVIDPVMVSTSGDVLAGPNILSVLQEELLPMADLVTPNLKEASALLGGMPLKTISDMRHAATLIHQMGSKNVLVKGGDLPDSLDAVDIFFDGKDLHELCSSRIKTRNTHGTGCTLASCIAAELAKGSSMFSAVKTSKWFIERALDYSKDISIGNGPQGPFDHLCQLKTRDRSSHSQRGFNPADLFLYAVTDSGMNKRWDRSITDAVKAAVEGGATIVQIREKDAETCNFLEAAKSCLEICRAHGVPLLINDRVDVALACDADGVHVGQSDIPAHAVRSLLGPNKIIGVSCKTPEQAERAWLDGADYIGCGGVYPTNTKANNLTVGIDGLKRVCLGSKLPVVAIGGINHTNAAAVMEIGVPNLEGVAVVSALFDRQCVLEETLKLHARLVEATSAVK
;
A
#
# COMPACT_ATOMS: atom_id res chain seq x y z
N MET A 1 -24.79 -54.82 -32.35
CA MET A 1 -24.27 -56.11 -32.84
C MET A 1 -23.07 -55.82 -33.73
N GLY A 2 -21.90 -56.38 -33.45
CA GLY A 2 -20.70 -56.19 -34.27
C GLY A 2 -19.45 -55.97 -33.45
N SER A 3 -18.75 -57.06 -33.20
CA SER A 3 -17.54 -57.23 -32.39
C SER A 3 -16.32 -56.47 -32.90
N SER A 4 -15.41 -56.11 -32.00
CA SER A 4 -13.95 -56.07 -32.25
C SER A 4 -13.19 -56.11 -30.92
N GLN A 5 -12.73 -57.31 -30.56
CA GLN A 5 -11.65 -57.52 -29.60
C GLN A 5 -10.32 -57.13 -30.26
N LEU A 6 -9.45 -56.45 -29.52
CA LEU A 6 -8.00 -56.51 -29.73
C LEU A 6 -7.32 -56.48 -28.36
N LEU A 7 -6.80 -57.65 -27.99
CA LEU A 7 -5.83 -57.88 -26.94
C LEU A 7 -4.48 -57.28 -27.36
N PHE A 8 -3.79 -56.60 -26.46
CA PHE A 8 -2.34 -56.76 -26.27
C PHE A 8 -1.97 -56.26 -24.87
N GLY A 9 -1.48 -57.18 -24.03
CA GLY A 9 -0.85 -56.86 -22.77
C GLY A 9 0.59 -56.39 -22.97
N SER A 10 1.09 -55.61 -22.02
CA SER A 10 2.46 -55.76 -21.54
C SER A 10 2.60 -55.01 -20.20
N SER A 11 2.88 -55.82 -19.19
CA SER A 11 3.40 -55.41 -17.89
C SER A 11 4.77 -54.73 -18.05
N PHE A 12 4.91 -53.49 -17.59
CA PHE A 12 6.22 -52.91 -17.32
C PHE A 12 6.41 -52.73 -15.82
N SER A 13 7.13 -53.71 -15.25
CA SER A 13 7.76 -53.62 -13.94
C SER A 13 9.08 -52.89 -14.12
N LEU A 14 9.23 -51.68 -13.56
CA LEU A 14 10.55 -51.12 -13.30
C LEU A 14 10.87 -51.31 -11.82
N LYS A 15 11.59 -52.39 -11.54
CA LYS A 15 12.50 -52.48 -10.39
C LYS A 15 13.66 -51.53 -10.65
N CYS A 16 13.79 -50.49 -9.83
CA CYS A 16 15.06 -49.77 -9.72
C CYS A 16 15.61 -50.04 -8.31
N CYS A 17 16.61 -50.91 -8.24
CA CYS A 17 17.44 -51.14 -7.08
C CYS A 17 18.38 -49.94 -6.90
N LEU A 18 18.28 -49.25 -5.77
CA LEU A 18 19.40 -48.46 -5.24
C LEU A 18 19.72 -48.96 -3.84
N HIS A 19 20.90 -49.59 -3.74
CA HIS A 19 21.57 -49.96 -2.52
C HIS A 19 21.90 -48.69 -1.71
N LEU A 20 21.37 -48.61 -0.49
CA LEU A 20 21.89 -47.76 0.58
C LEU A 20 22.89 -48.58 1.40
N PRO A 21 24.06 -48.03 1.79
CA PRO A 21 24.86 -48.62 2.84
C PRO A 21 24.30 -48.25 4.21
N SER A 22 24.29 -49.27 5.06
CA SER A 22 23.82 -49.33 6.43
C SER A 22 24.64 -48.48 7.40
N LEU A 23 23.94 -47.79 8.30
CA LEU A 23 24.47 -47.41 9.62
C LEU A 23 23.44 -47.80 10.68
N ASN A 24 23.77 -48.88 11.38
CA ASN A 24 23.16 -49.29 12.64
C ASN A 24 23.27 -48.17 13.67
N ILE A 25 22.20 -47.87 14.41
CA ILE A 25 22.24 -47.65 15.87
C ILE A 25 20.87 -48.01 16.46
N ARG A 26 20.94 -48.57 17.66
CA ARG A 26 20.01 -49.46 18.35
C ARG A 26 18.70 -48.82 18.82
N SER A 27 17.69 -49.67 18.85
CA SER A 27 16.48 -49.59 19.66
C SER A 27 16.76 -49.29 21.14
N ASN A 28 15.99 -48.39 21.74
CA ASN A 28 15.62 -48.52 23.15
C ASN A 28 14.26 -47.87 23.41
N GLN A 29 13.26 -48.73 23.67
CA GLN A 29 12.05 -48.34 24.39
C GLN A 29 12.42 -48.07 25.85
N ALA A 30 12.00 -46.92 26.38
CA ALA A 30 11.81 -46.74 27.81
C ALA A 30 10.79 -45.63 28.08
N SER A 31 9.62 -46.01 28.58
CA SER A 31 8.72 -45.14 29.33
C SER A 31 9.47 -44.46 30.48
N ARG A 32 9.26 -43.16 30.69
CA ARG A 32 9.39 -42.49 32.00
C ARG A 32 8.80 -41.07 31.97
N THR A 33 7.59 -40.98 32.52
CA THR A 33 7.09 -40.00 33.50
C THR A 33 7.87 -38.69 33.74
N CYS A 34 7.09 -37.60 33.77
CA CYS A 34 7.41 -36.27 34.29
C CYS A 34 8.35 -36.24 35.50
N VAL A 35 9.40 -35.42 35.42
CA VAL A 35 9.82 -34.52 36.51
C VAL A 35 10.41 -33.26 35.87
N ALA A 36 9.78 -32.12 36.13
CA ALA A 36 10.34 -30.80 35.86
C ALA A 36 11.53 -30.57 36.80
N MET A 37 12.73 -30.41 36.25
CA MET A 37 13.89 -29.89 36.98
C MET A 37 14.32 -28.57 36.36
N LYS A 38 14.08 -27.49 37.10
CA LYS A 38 14.70 -26.18 36.88
C LYS A 38 16.23 -26.35 36.96
N ARG A 39 16.94 -26.02 35.89
CA ARG A 39 18.35 -25.62 35.96
C ARG A 39 18.42 -24.12 35.71
N GLN A 40 18.79 -23.39 36.76
CA GLN A 40 19.37 -22.07 36.64
C GLN A 40 20.80 -22.26 36.11
N GLU A 41 21.02 -21.90 34.84
CA GLU A 41 22.36 -21.61 34.32
C GLU A 41 22.37 -20.12 33.97
N GLU A 42 22.91 -19.33 34.90
CA GLU A 42 23.33 -17.96 34.65
C GLU A 42 24.42 -18.00 33.59
N THR A 43 24.02 -17.71 32.35
CA THR A 43 24.95 -17.48 31.26
C THR A 43 24.89 -15.99 30.97
N VAL A 44 25.95 -15.27 31.36
CA VAL A 44 26.20 -13.89 30.93
C VAL A 44 26.54 -13.96 29.44
N ALA A 45 25.51 -13.95 28.60
CA ALA A 45 25.65 -13.87 27.16
C ALA A 45 25.66 -12.39 26.77
N ALA A 46 26.73 -12.00 26.09
CA ALA A 46 26.91 -10.69 25.50
C ALA A 46 25.69 -10.29 24.65
N GLU A 47 25.18 -9.08 24.88
CA GLU A 47 24.14 -8.45 24.06
C GLU A 47 24.68 -8.18 22.64
N ASN A 48 24.65 -9.21 21.79
CA ASN A 48 24.58 -9.01 20.35
C ASN A 48 23.11 -8.74 20.01
N GLY A 49 22.70 -7.47 20.12
CA GLY A 49 21.38 -6.99 19.73
C GLY A 49 21.18 -7.01 18.21
N GLN A 50 21.10 -8.20 17.61
CA GLN A 50 20.37 -8.36 16.36
C GLN A 50 18.91 -8.61 16.72
N SER A 51 18.07 -7.58 16.67
CA SER A 51 16.63 -7.79 16.78
C SER A 51 16.21 -8.65 15.59
N GLU A 52 15.84 -9.91 15.83
CA GLU A 52 15.25 -10.75 14.79
C GLU A 52 14.04 -10.01 14.20
N MET A 53 14.09 -9.72 12.89
CA MET A 53 12.95 -9.11 12.20
C MET A 53 11.81 -10.12 12.14
N ARG A 54 10.83 -9.98 13.04
CA ARG A 54 9.59 -10.75 12.98
C ARG A 54 8.73 -10.27 11.81
N ILE A 55 8.54 -11.13 10.81
CA ILE A 55 7.68 -10.85 9.66
C ILE A 55 6.24 -11.20 10.03
N PRO A 56 5.25 -10.31 9.81
CA PRO A 56 3.84 -10.64 10.00
C PRO A 56 3.44 -11.87 9.17
N HIS A 57 2.68 -12.78 9.76
CA HIS A 57 2.33 -14.06 9.13
C HIS A 57 0.81 -14.30 9.06
N VAL A 58 0.30 -14.47 7.84
CA VAL A 58 -1.07 -14.93 7.56
C VAL A 58 -1.06 -16.40 7.11
N LEU A 59 -1.97 -17.21 7.65
CA LEU A 59 -2.29 -18.54 7.10
C LEU A 59 -3.60 -18.47 6.30
N SER A 60 -3.55 -18.73 4.99
CA SER A 60 -4.75 -18.90 4.16
C SER A 60 -5.19 -20.37 4.13
N ILE A 61 -6.46 -20.62 4.42
CA ILE A 61 -7.08 -21.94 4.41
C ILE A 61 -8.21 -21.91 3.38
N ALA A 62 -7.92 -22.34 2.15
CA ALA A 62 -8.84 -22.18 1.02
C ALA A 62 -8.58 -23.19 -0.10
N GLY A 63 -9.46 -23.17 -1.11
CA GLY A 63 -9.26 -23.90 -2.36
C GLY A 63 -8.21 -23.26 -3.27
N SER A 64 -7.59 -24.07 -4.10
CA SER A 64 -6.68 -23.66 -5.17
C SER A 64 -7.43 -23.41 -6.47
N ASP A 65 -7.40 -22.17 -6.96
CA ASP A 65 -7.92 -21.77 -8.27
C ASP A 65 -6.84 -21.95 -9.35
N SER A 66 -7.06 -22.87 -10.29
CA SER A 66 -6.13 -23.11 -11.41
C SER A 66 -5.93 -21.88 -12.32
N GLY A 67 -6.92 -20.98 -12.40
CA GLY A 67 -6.81 -19.71 -13.11
C GLY A 67 -6.03 -18.62 -12.35
N ALA A 68 -5.69 -18.89 -11.09
CA ALA A 68 -4.95 -18.02 -10.20
C ALA A 68 -5.54 -16.62 -10.00
N GLY A 69 -6.86 -16.46 -10.21
CA GLY A 69 -7.57 -15.21 -9.99
C GLY A 69 -8.19 -15.10 -8.59
N ALA A 70 -8.54 -16.24 -7.99
CA ALA A 70 -9.13 -16.36 -6.66
C ALA A 70 -8.35 -17.39 -5.79
N GLY A 71 -8.98 -17.87 -4.72
CA GLY A 71 -8.44 -18.94 -3.88
C GLY A 71 -7.12 -18.60 -3.20
N ILE A 72 -6.34 -19.62 -2.85
CA ILE A 72 -5.02 -19.44 -2.22
C ILE A 72 -4.08 -18.59 -3.10
N GLN A 73 -4.23 -18.61 -4.42
CA GLN A 73 -3.41 -17.81 -5.33
C GLN A 73 -3.68 -16.32 -5.15
N ALA A 74 -4.95 -15.91 -5.05
CA ALA A 74 -5.30 -14.52 -4.72
C ALA A 74 -4.82 -14.14 -3.32
N ASP A 75 -4.96 -15.05 -2.36
CA ASP A 75 -4.55 -14.83 -0.97
C ASP A 75 -3.04 -14.59 -0.85
N LEU A 76 -2.22 -15.47 -1.45
CA LEU A 76 -0.76 -15.35 -1.52
C LEU A 76 -0.33 -14.05 -2.22
N LYS A 77 -0.89 -13.75 -3.40
CA LYS A 77 -0.57 -12.53 -4.15
C LYS A 77 -0.93 -11.27 -3.37
N THR A 78 -2.06 -11.29 -2.66
CA THR A 78 -2.49 -10.16 -1.83
C THR A 78 -1.54 -9.96 -0.67
N CYS A 79 -1.22 -11.01 0.09
CA CYS A 79 -0.29 -10.90 1.21
C CYS A 79 1.08 -10.43 0.76
N ALA A 80 1.58 -10.93 -0.38
CA ALA A 80 2.81 -10.45 -1.00
C ALA A 80 2.73 -8.96 -1.36
N ALA A 81 1.63 -8.51 -1.99
CA ALA A 81 1.40 -7.09 -2.29
C ALA A 81 1.38 -6.21 -1.02
N ARG A 82 0.99 -6.79 0.11
CA ARG A 82 0.97 -6.12 1.41
C ARG A 82 2.26 -6.32 2.21
N GLY A 83 3.26 -7.04 1.72
CA GLY A 83 4.52 -7.27 2.44
C GLY A 83 4.38 -8.15 3.67
N VAL A 84 3.50 -9.16 3.60
CA VAL A 84 3.20 -10.11 4.68
C VAL A 84 3.53 -11.52 4.20
N TYR A 85 4.17 -12.32 5.06
CA TYR A 85 4.42 -13.73 4.75
C TYR A 85 3.10 -14.50 4.80
N CYS A 86 2.86 -15.35 3.82
CA CYS A 86 1.60 -16.09 3.71
C CYS A 86 1.86 -17.57 3.46
N SER A 87 1.43 -18.40 4.40
CA SER A 87 1.38 -19.86 4.27
C SER A 87 -0.02 -20.30 3.86
N THR A 88 -0.14 -21.54 3.39
CA THR A 88 -1.41 -22.07 2.90
C THR A 88 -1.70 -23.48 3.41
N VAL A 89 -2.98 -23.74 3.65
CA VAL A 89 -3.57 -25.07 3.79
C VAL A 89 -4.61 -25.21 2.68
N ILE A 90 -4.45 -26.23 1.84
CA ILE A 90 -5.31 -26.42 0.67
C ILE A 90 -6.48 -27.33 1.03
N THR A 91 -7.71 -26.83 0.86
CA THR A 91 -8.95 -27.57 1.16
C THR A 91 -9.52 -28.31 -0.05
N ALA A 92 -9.24 -27.81 -1.24
CA ALA A 92 -9.58 -28.44 -2.52
C ALA A 92 -8.73 -27.86 -3.65
N VAL A 93 -8.65 -28.57 -4.76
CA VAL A 93 -8.08 -28.08 -6.02
C VAL A 93 -9.21 -27.98 -7.05
N THR A 94 -9.42 -26.81 -7.62
CA THR A 94 -10.42 -26.61 -8.68
C THR A 94 -9.75 -26.63 -10.05
N ALA A 95 -10.28 -27.44 -10.97
CA ALA A 95 -10.07 -27.25 -12.39
C ALA A 95 -10.96 -26.08 -12.81
N GLN A 96 -10.40 -24.88 -12.75
CA GLN A 96 -11.12 -23.62 -12.90
C GLN A 96 -10.32 -22.67 -13.79
N ASN A 97 -11.04 -21.86 -14.57
CA ASN A 97 -10.46 -20.77 -15.33
C ASN A 97 -11.51 -19.65 -15.49
N THR A 98 -11.21 -18.63 -16.30
CA THR A 98 -12.10 -17.47 -16.49
C THR A 98 -13.53 -17.82 -16.95
N VAL A 99 -13.76 -18.98 -17.58
CA VAL A 99 -15.09 -19.40 -18.05
C VAL A 99 -15.92 -20.13 -16.98
N GLY A 100 -15.35 -20.41 -15.81
CA GLY A 100 -16.03 -21.07 -14.68
C GLY A 100 -15.27 -22.26 -14.12
N VAL A 101 -15.95 -23.09 -13.33
CA VAL A 101 -15.40 -24.30 -12.70
C VAL A 101 -15.78 -25.54 -13.52
N GLN A 102 -14.80 -26.36 -13.89
CA GLN A 102 -14.98 -27.62 -14.63
C GLN A 102 -14.89 -28.86 -13.74
N GLY A 103 -14.23 -28.74 -12.58
CA GLY A 103 -14.09 -29.84 -11.65
C GLY A 103 -13.54 -29.38 -10.31
N VAL A 104 -13.86 -30.13 -9.26
CA VAL A 104 -13.40 -29.88 -7.90
C VAL A 104 -12.89 -31.20 -7.32
N ASN A 105 -11.65 -31.21 -6.85
CA ASN A 105 -11.09 -32.32 -6.10
C ASN A 105 -10.87 -31.89 -4.65
N ILE A 106 -11.67 -32.45 -3.73
CA ILE A 106 -11.61 -32.12 -2.31
C ILE A 106 -10.42 -32.83 -1.67
N VAL A 107 -9.62 -32.09 -0.89
CA VAL A 107 -8.52 -32.67 -0.15
C VAL A 107 -9.08 -33.46 1.04
N PRO A 108 -8.64 -34.71 1.28
CA PRO A 108 -9.11 -35.50 2.41
C PRO A 108 -8.87 -34.80 3.75
N GLU A 109 -9.86 -34.89 4.65
CA GLU A 109 -9.86 -34.20 5.96
C GLU A 109 -8.62 -34.50 6.80
N GLY A 110 -8.17 -35.77 6.81
CA GLY A 110 -6.93 -36.15 7.50
C GLY A 110 -5.70 -35.42 6.95
N PHE A 111 -5.62 -35.23 5.64
CA PHE A 111 -4.51 -34.49 5.04
C PHE A 111 -4.62 -32.97 5.24
N VAL A 112 -5.84 -32.42 5.34
CA VAL A 112 -6.04 -31.03 5.78
C VAL A 112 -5.55 -30.83 7.23
N SER A 113 -5.85 -31.79 8.12
CA SER A 113 -5.36 -31.81 9.50
C SER A 113 -3.83 -31.85 9.57
N GLU A 114 -3.18 -32.71 8.77
CA GLU A 114 -1.71 -32.79 8.70
C GLU A 114 -1.09 -31.47 8.23
N GLN A 115 -1.67 -30.81 7.22
CA GLN A 115 -1.22 -29.49 6.76
C GLN A 115 -1.36 -28.43 7.86
N LEU A 116 -2.50 -28.38 8.56
CA LEU A 116 -2.74 -27.45 9.67
C LEU A 116 -1.73 -27.64 10.80
N THR A 117 -1.54 -28.88 11.23
CA THR A 117 -0.56 -29.22 12.27
C THR A 117 0.84 -28.79 11.85
N SER A 118 1.24 -29.05 10.60
CA SER A 118 2.57 -28.72 10.09
C SER A 118 2.87 -27.22 10.16
N VAL A 119 1.89 -26.36 9.87
CA VAL A 119 2.08 -24.90 9.88
C VAL A 119 1.90 -24.33 11.29
N LEU A 120 0.80 -24.66 11.96
CA LEU A 120 0.40 -24.03 13.23
C LEU A 120 1.31 -24.41 14.40
N SER A 121 1.92 -25.59 14.37
CA SER A 121 2.83 -26.04 15.45
C SER A 121 4.24 -25.45 15.37
N ASP A 122 4.63 -24.82 14.25
CA ASP A 122 6.00 -24.35 14.00
C ASP A 122 6.08 -22.85 13.72
N MET A 123 5.22 -22.31 12.85
CA MET A 123 5.49 -21.06 12.14
C MET A 123 4.92 -19.78 12.78
N GLN A 124 4.41 -19.85 14.02
CA GLN A 124 3.82 -18.71 14.76
C GLN A 124 2.90 -17.80 13.92
N VAL A 125 1.79 -18.35 13.43
CA VAL A 125 0.81 -17.62 12.62
C VAL A 125 0.15 -16.49 13.42
N ASP A 126 0.13 -15.26 12.88
CA ASP A 126 -0.58 -14.14 13.52
C ASP A 126 -2.09 -14.19 13.21
N VAL A 127 -2.45 -14.38 11.95
CA VAL A 127 -3.85 -14.29 11.48
C VAL A 127 -4.18 -15.46 10.57
N VAL A 128 -5.37 -16.04 10.76
CA VAL A 128 -5.91 -17.06 9.85
C VAL A 128 -7.00 -16.42 8.99
N LYS A 129 -6.93 -16.67 7.68
CA LYS A 129 -8.00 -16.34 6.73
C LYS A 129 -8.58 -17.63 6.16
N THR A 130 -9.90 -17.79 6.22
CA THR A 130 -10.58 -18.91 5.56
C THR A 130 -11.20 -18.46 4.25
N GLY A 131 -11.15 -19.31 3.22
CA GLY A 131 -11.90 -19.15 1.98
C GLY A 131 -12.89 -20.31 1.81
N MET A 132 -12.87 -20.95 0.63
CA MET A 132 -13.75 -22.09 0.33
C MET A 132 -13.48 -23.28 1.28
N LEU A 133 -14.51 -23.72 2.01
CA LEU A 133 -14.51 -24.90 2.87
C LEU A 133 -15.54 -25.91 2.31
N PRO A 134 -15.10 -27.01 1.67
CA PRO A 134 -15.98 -27.83 0.83
C PRO A 134 -16.69 -28.98 1.58
N SER A 135 -16.38 -29.23 2.86
CA SER A 135 -17.06 -30.25 3.68
C SER A 135 -17.23 -29.79 5.13
N THR A 136 -18.22 -30.38 5.81
CA THR A 136 -18.42 -30.18 7.26
C THR A 136 -17.24 -30.70 8.08
N GLY A 137 -16.61 -31.80 7.67
CA GLY A 137 -15.46 -32.33 8.40
C GLY A 137 -14.22 -31.44 8.28
N ILE A 138 -14.00 -30.75 7.15
CA ILE A 138 -12.96 -29.71 7.06
C ILE A 138 -13.24 -28.55 8.03
N VAL A 139 -14.50 -28.13 8.15
CA VAL A 139 -14.90 -27.10 9.13
C VAL A 139 -14.59 -27.55 10.56
N GLN A 140 -14.90 -28.80 10.90
CA GLN A 140 -14.63 -29.38 12.22
C GLN A 140 -13.14 -29.51 12.51
N VAL A 141 -12.35 -29.99 11.54
CA VAL A 141 -10.88 -30.05 11.64
C VAL A 141 -10.32 -28.66 11.92
N LEU A 142 -10.78 -27.64 11.18
CA LEU A 142 -10.34 -26.26 11.39
C LEU A 142 -10.68 -25.76 12.80
N HIS A 143 -11.93 -25.94 13.22
CA HIS A 143 -12.40 -25.54 14.55
C HIS A 143 -11.56 -26.17 15.67
N GLN A 144 -11.22 -27.45 15.57
CA GLN A 144 -10.36 -28.14 16.54
C GLN A 144 -8.95 -27.55 16.57
N HIS A 145 -8.32 -27.34 15.42
CA HIS A 145 -6.95 -26.81 15.36
C HIS A 145 -6.87 -25.36 15.84
N LEU A 146 -7.86 -24.51 15.54
CA LEU A 146 -7.85 -23.12 16.02
C LEU A 146 -8.13 -23.00 17.53
N LYS A 147 -8.72 -24.02 18.14
CA LYS A 147 -8.81 -24.13 19.61
C LYS A 147 -7.50 -24.56 20.24
N GLU A 148 -6.78 -25.47 19.60
CA GLU A 148 -5.48 -25.96 20.07
C GLU A 148 -4.36 -24.92 19.85
N PHE A 149 -4.37 -24.26 18.69
CA PHE A 149 -3.41 -23.25 18.27
C PHE A 149 -4.11 -21.90 18.06
N PRO A 150 -4.35 -21.13 19.15
CA PRO A 150 -5.02 -19.84 19.05
C PRO A 150 -4.18 -18.82 18.28
N VAL A 151 -4.85 -18.03 17.44
CA VAL A 151 -4.24 -16.96 16.63
C VAL A 151 -4.77 -15.58 17.06
N ARG A 152 -4.11 -14.50 16.65
CA ARG A 152 -4.53 -13.13 17.01
C ARG A 152 -5.90 -12.79 16.42
N ALA A 153 -6.15 -13.20 15.18
CA ALA A 153 -7.41 -12.96 14.52
C ALA A 153 -7.79 -14.07 13.54
N LEU A 154 -9.10 -14.33 13.43
CA LEU A 154 -9.72 -15.17 12.42
C LEU A 154 -10.61 -14.34 11.48
N VAL A 155 -10.24 -14.30 10.20
CA VAL A 155 -11.03 -13.66 9.13
C VAL A 155 -11.72 -14.74 8.30
N ILE A 156 -13.05 -14.75 8.29
CA ILE A 156 -13.85 -15.71 7.55
C ILE A 156 -14.42 -15.06 6.28
N ASP A 157 -13.98 -15.53 5.12
CA ASP A 157 -14.65 -15.27 3.83
C ASP A 157 -15.57 -16.47 3.54
N PRO A 158 -16.90 -16.35 3.76
CA PRO A 158 -17.83 -17.49 3.72
C PRO A 158 -18.18 -17.89 2.28
N VAL A 159 -17.18 -18.31 1.52
CA VAL A 159 -17.30 -18.66 0.11
C VAL A 159 -18.19 -19.89 -0.05
N MET A 160 -19.41 -19.67 -0.54
CA MET A 160 -20.40 -20.74 -0.81
C MET A 160 -20.64 -20.98 -2.29
N VAL A 161 -20.36 -19.97 -3.12
CA VAL A 161 -20.60 -19.98 -4.55
C VAL A 161 -19.39 -19.37 -5.22
N SER A 162 -18.97 -19.93 -6.36
CA SER A 162 -17.89 -19.33 -7.15
C SER A 162 -18.33 -17.96 -7.68
N THR A 163 -17.37 -17.11 -8.05
CA THR A 163 -17.69 -15.83 -8.69
C THR A 163 -18.43 -16.05 -10.04
N SER A 164 -18.26 -17.21 -10.67
CA SER A 164 -19.00 -17.66 -11.86
C SER A 164 -20.41 -18.21 -11.57
N GLY A 165 -20.79 -18.41 -10.30
CA GLY A 165 -22.13 -18.83 -9.89
C GLY A 165 -22.30 -20.32 -9.55
N ASP A 166 -21.22 -21.10 -9.56
CA ASP A 166 -21.24 -22.54 -9.26
C ASP A 166 -21.31 -22.78 -7.75
N VAL A 167 -22.19 -23.68 -7.29
CA VAL A 167 -22.30 -24.02 -5.85
C VAL A 167 -21.04 -24.77 -5.41
N LEU A 168 -20.34 -24.22 -4.43
CA LEU A 168 -19.07 -24.77 -3.91
C LEU A 168 -19.23 -25.43 -2.54
N ALA A 169 -20.33 -25.15 -1.83
CA ALA A 169 -20.64 -25.70 -0.52
C ALA A 169 -22.08 -26.22 -0.46
N GLY A 170 -22.28 -27.44 0.06
CA GLY A 170 -23.60 -28.02 0.28
C GLY A 170 -24.34 -27.40 1.47
N PRO A 171 -25.68 -27.54 1.55
CA PRO A 171 -26.52 -26.89 2.58
C PRO A 171 -26.16 -27.27 4.02
N ASN A 172 -25.63 -28.48 4.26
CA ASN A 172 -25.22 -28.92 5.60
C ASN A 172 -23.96 -28.21 6.12
N ILE A 173 -23.19 -27.55 5.26
CA ILE A 173 -21.97 -26.82 5.66
C ILE A 173 -22.35 -25.50 6.35
N LEU A 174 -23.48 -24.90 5.97
CA LEU A 174 -23.95 -23.63 6.52
C LEU A 174 -24.22 -23.73 8.02
N SER A 175 -24.92 -24.77 8.48
CA SER A 175 -25.23 -24.95 9.90
C SER A 175 -23.95 -25.12 10.72
N VAL A 176 -23.01 -25.94 10.25
CA VAL A 176 -21.73 -26.17 10.95
C VAL A 176 -20.88 -24.90 10.97
N LEU A 177 -20.85 -24.13 9.88
CA LEU A 177 -20.14 -22.85 9.84
C LEU A 177 -20.73 -21.85 10.84
N GLN A 178 -22.06 -21.78 10.95
CA GLN A 178 -22.76 -20.91 11.90
C GLN A 178 -22.54 -21.31 13.35
N GLU A 179 -22.60 -22.61 13.65
CA GLU A 179 -22.51 -23.13 15.02
C GLU A 179 -21.06 -23.20 15.53
N GLU A 180 -20.10 -23.52 14.66
CA GLU A 180 -18.72 -23.80 15.06
C GLU A 180 -17.74 -22.66 14.74
N LEU A 181 -17.79 -22.07 13.54
CA LEU A 181 -16.77 -21.11 13.10
C LEU A 181 -17.14 -19.64 13.31
N LEU A 182 -18.38 -19.22 13.02
CA LEU A 182 -18.79 -17.82 13.21
C LEU A 182 -18.57 -17.32 14.64
N PRO A 183 -18.82 -18.10 15.72
CA PRO A 183 -18.57 -17.65 17.09
C PRO A 183 -17.09 -17.41 17.40
N MET A 184 -16.18 -17.96 16.60
CA MET A 184 -14.73 -17.73 16.73
C MET A 184 -14.23 -16.56 15.88
N ALA A 185 -15.04 -16.06 14.95
CA ALA A 185 -14.61 -15.10 13.96
C ALA A 185 -14.37 -13.71 14.56
N ASP A 186 -13.20 -13.13 14.29
CA ASP A 186 -12.96 -11.71 14.54
C ASP A 186 -13.60 -10.85 13.45
N LEU A 187 -13.69 -11.37 12.22
CA LEU A 187 -14.40 -10.74 11.11
C LEU A 187 -15.00 -11.81 10.20
N VAL A 188 -16.23 -11.58 9.74
CA VAL A 188 -16.82 -12.30 8.61
C VAL A 188 -17.13 -11.32 7.47
N THR A 189 -16.81 -11.71 6.23
CA THR A 189 -16.88 -10.82 5.05
C THR A 189 -17.85 -11.32 3.97
N PRO A 190 -19.15 -11.55 4.23
CA PRO A 190 -20.07 -12.09 3.22
C PRO A 190 -20.40 -11.06 2.12
N ASN A 191 -20.55 -11.50 0.87
CA ASN A 191 -21.28 -10.73 -0.15
C ASN A 191 -22.80 -10.85 0.04
N LEU A 192 -23.61 -10.21 -0.79
CA LEU A 192 -25.08 -10.25 -0.67
C LEU A 192 -25.66 -11.66 -0.74
N LYS A 193 -25.16 -12.51 -1.65
CA LYS A 193 -25.64 -13.88 -1.82
C LYS A 193 -25.26 -14.73 -0.61
N GLU A 194 -24.05 -14.56 -0.11
CA GLU A 194 -23.53 -15.25 1.06
C GLU A 194 -24.27 -14.80 2.34
N ALA A 195 -24.48 -13.50 2.52
CA ALA A 195 -25.25 -12.96 3.63
C ALA A 195 -26.70 -13.46 3.61
N SER A 196 -27.33 -13.49 2.42
CA SER A 196 -28.65 -14.07 2.23
C SER A 196 -28.69 -15.55 2.63
N ALA A 197 -27.72 -16.34 2.19
CA ALA A 197 -27.64 -17.77 2.51
C ALA A 197 -27.40 -18.02 4.01
N LEU A 198 -26.53 -17.24 4.66
CA LEU A 198 -26.33 -17.29 6.11
C LEU A 198 -27.63 -16.97 6.87
N LEU A 199 -28.46 -16.07 6.34
CA LEU A 199 -29.74 -15.66 6.94
C LEU A 199 -30.94 -16.48 6.44
N GLY A 200 -30.72 -17.69 5.93
CA GLY A 200 -31.80 -18.60 5.53
C GLY A 200 -32.54 -18.19 4.25
N GLY A 201 -31.87 -17.51 3.32
CA GLY A 201 -32.42 -17.10 2.03
C GLY A 201 -33.13 -15.74 2.04
N MET A 202 -32.90 -14.91 3.06
CA MET A 202 -33.46 -13.56 3.14
C MET A 202 -33.03 -12.71 1.94
N PRO A 203 -33.95 -12.07 1.18
CA PRO A 203 -33.58 -11.23 0.06
C PRO A 203 -32.93 -9.93 0.52
N LEU A 204 -31.76 -9.59 -0.03
CA LEU A 204 -31.04 -8.35 0.27
C LEU A 204 -30.94 -7.51 -1.00
N LYS A 205 -31.66 -6.38 -1.05
CA LYS A 205 -31.77 -5.53 -2.25
C LYS A 205 -31.36 -4.09 -2.02
N THR A 206 -31.30 -3.65 -0.77
CA THR A 206 -31.02 -2.26 -0.40
C THR A 206 -29.88 -2.17 0.61
N ILE A 207 -29.31 -0.97 0.74
CA ILE A 207 -28.33 -0.66 1.79
C ILE A 207 -28.93 -0.88 3.19
N SER A 208 -30.22 -0.60 3.37
CA SER A 208 -30.92 -0.87 4.64
C SER A 208 -30.96 -2.37 4.95
N ASP A 209 -31.19 -3.21 3.95
CA ASP A 209 -31.17 -4.68 4.12
C ASP A 209 -29.76 -5.15 4.51
N MET A 210 -28.72 -4.57 3.91
CA MET A 210 -27.34 -4.89 4.26
C MET A 210 -26.99 -4.51 5.70
N ARG A 211 -27.42 -3.34 6.17
CA ARG A 211 -27.25 -2.93 7.58
C ARG A 211 -27.94 -3.92 8.51
N HIS A 212 -29.17 -4.31 8.18
CA HIS A 212 -29.91 -5.31 8.97
C HIS A 212 -29.22 -6.67 8.96
N ALA A 213 -28.75 -7.12 7.79
CA ALA A 213 -28.00 -8.37 7.64
C ALA A 213 -26.71 -8.36 8.47
N ALA A 214 -25.96 -7.25 8.48
CA ALA A 214 -24.75 -7.12 9.29
C ALA A 214 -25.04 -7.32 10.79
N THR A 215 -26.12 -6.72 11.30
CA THR A 215 -26.56 -6.89 12.68
C THR A 215 -26.97 -8.33 12.99
N LEU A 216 -27.75 -8.98 12.12
CA LEU A 216 -28.20 -10.36 12.33
C LEU A 216 -27.02 -11.36 12.29
N ILE A 217 -26.07 -11.18 11.37
CA ILE A 217 -24.89 -12.03 11.27
C ILE A 217 -23.98 -11.84 12.50
N HIS A 218 -23.89 -10.62 13.03
CA HIS A 218 -23.16 -10.37 14.28
C HIS A 218 -23.78 -11.13 15.46
N GLN A 219 -25.12 -11.21 15.53
CA GLN A 219 -25.82 -11.98 16.56
C GLN A 219 -25.55 -13.49 16.51
N MET A 220 -25.02 -14.00 15.38
CA MET A 220 -24.57 -15.39 15.26
C MET A 220 -23.19 -15.64 15.90
N GLY A 221 -22.49 -14.59 16.36
CA GLY A 221 -21.30 -14.71 17.21
C GLY A 221 -20.02 -14.06 16.66
N SER A 222 -19.99 -13.62 15.40
CA SER A 222 -18.82 -12.93 14.83
C SER A 222 -18.61 -11.58 15.49
N LYS A 223 -17.38 -11.24 15.91
CA LYS A 223 -17.10 -9.95 16.58
C LYS A 223 -17.36 -8.75 15.67
N ASN A 224 -17.03 -8.87 14.38
CA ASN A 224 -17.26 -7.85 13.38
C ASN A 224 -17.85 -8.46 12.11
N VAL A 225 -18.60 -7.69 11.34
CA VAL A 225 -19.21 -8.12 10.07
C VAL A 225 -18.96 -7.07 9.00
N LEU A 226 -18.56 -7.51 7.80
CA LEU A 226 -18.44 -6.68 6.61
C LEU A 226 -19.29 -7.26 5.49
N VAL A 227 -20.49 -6.72 5.30
CA VAL A 227 -21.37 -7.10 4.18
C VAL A 227 -20.94 -6.35 2.92
N LYS A 228 -20.43 -7.08 1.93
CA LYS A 228 -19.92 -6.54 0.66
C LYS A 228 -21.09 -6.27 -0.30
N GLY A 229 -21.25 -5.04 -0.75
CA GLY A 229 -22.38 -4.60 -1.61
C GLY A 229 -22.02 -4.43 -3.08
N GLY A 230 -20.84 -4.87 -3.51
CA GLY A 230 -20.43 -4.84 -4.93
C GLY A 230 -21.46 -5.46 -5.89
N ASP A 231 -22.33 -6.35 -5.41
CA ASP A 231 -23.38 -7.01 -6.20
C ASP A 231 -24.77 -6.33 -6.09
N LEU A 232 -24.88 -5.17 -5.43
CA LEU A 232 -26.14 -4.40 -5.36
C LEU A 232 -26.59 -4.05 -6.80
N PRO A 233 -27.81 -4.46 -7.20
CA PRO A 233 -28.32 -4.14 -8.53
C PRO A 233 -28.52 -2.62 -8.68
N ASP A 234 -28.25 -2.11 -9.88
CA ASP A 234 -28.52 -0.74 -10.32
C ASP A 234 -27.87 0.40 -9.49
N SER A 235 -26.89 0.07 -8.63
CA SER A 235 -26.13 1.07 -7.86
C SER A 235 -24.91 1.57 -8.63
N LEU A 236 -24.81 2.90 -8.78
CA LEU A 236 -23.61 3.58 -9.32
C LEU A 236 -22.41 3.51 -8.36
N ASP A 237 -22.67 3.30 -7.07
CA ASP A 237 -21.65 3.15 -6.04
C ASP A 237 -21.52 1.69 -5.59
N ALA A 238 -20.30 1.32 -5.22
CA ALA A 238 -20.01 0.09 -4.49
C ALA A 238 -19.94 0.43 -2.99
N VAL A 239 -21.00 0.12 -2.27
CA VAL A 239 -21.16 0.38 -0.83
C VAL A 239 -20.98 -0.90 -0.05
N ASP A 240 -20.03 -0.92 0.88
CA ASP A 240 -19.89 -2.01 1.85
C ASP A 240 -20.32 -1.55 3.24
N ILE A 241 -20.92 -2.45 4.02
CA ILE A 241 -21.41 -2.15 5.38
C ILE A 241 -20.57 -2.90 6.41
N PHE A 242 -19.85 -2.15 7.23
CA PHE A 242 -19.08 -2.66 8.35
C PHE A 242 -19.84 -2.44 9.67
N PHE A 243 -19.91 -3.47 10.50
CA PHE A 243 -20.51 -3.43 11.84
C PHE A 243 -19.56 -4.06 12.86
N ASP A 244 -19.23 -3.33 13.93
CA ASP A 244 -18.33 -3.79 15.00
C ASP A 244 -19.06 -4.25 16.27
N GLY A 245 -20.38 -4.37 16.20
CA GLY A 245 -21.26 -4.67 17.34
C GLY A 245 -21.80 -3.42 18.05
N LYS A 246 -21.31 -2.23 17.72
CA LYS A 246 -21.79 -0.95 18.26
C LYS A 246 -22.17 0.03 17.15
N ASP A 247 -21.22 0.30 16.27
CA ASP A 247 -21.30 1.32 15.23
C ASP A 247 -21.39 0.68 13.84
N LEU A 248 -22.30 1.22 13.04
CA LEU A 248 -22.46 0.88 11.62
C LEU A 248 -21.71 1.91 10.78
N HIS A 249 -20.84 1.43 9.91
CA HIS A 249 -20.04 2.26 9.01
C HIS A 249 -20.29 1.87 7.55
N GLU A 250 -20.53 2.89 6.72
CA GLU A 250 -20.66 2.73 5.28
C GLU A 250 -19.35 3.09 4.58
N LEU A 251 -18.91 2.21 3.70
CA LEU A 251 -17.69 2.37 2.93
C LEU A 251 -18.06 2.52 1.46
N CYS A 252 -18.19 3.77 1.02
CA CYS A 252 -18.61 4.10 -0.33
C CYS A 252 -17.41 4.34 -1.25
N SER A 253 -17.48 3.82 -2.47
CA SER A 253 -16.54 4.09 -3.56
C SER A 253 -17.29 4.05 -4.89
N SER A 254 -16.84 4.81 -5.88
CA SER A 254 -17.40 4.72 -7.23
C SER A 254 -17.23 3.32 -7.81
N ARG A 255 -18.26 2.80 -8.48
CA ARG A 255 -18.19 1.48 -9.12
C ARG A 255 -17.24 1.52 -10.32
N ILE A 256 -16.19 0.71 -10.29
CA ILE A 256 -15.28 0.55 -11.43
C ILE A 256 -15.93 -0.33 -12.50
N LYS A 257 -16.11 0.21 -13.71
CA LYS A 257 -16.65 -0.54 -14.85
C LYS A 257 -15.56 -1.41 -15.47
N THR A 258 -15.51 -2.68 -15.08
CA THR A 258 -14.61 -3.67 -15.66
C THR A 258 -15.20 -5.08 -15.60
N ARG A 259 -14.74 -5.98 -16.49
CA ARG A 259 -14.99 -7.42 -16.38
C ARG A 259 -14.03 -8.11 -15.40
N ASN A 260 -12.98 -7.44 -14.96
CA ASN A 260 -11.88 -8.05 -14.22
C ASN A 260 -12.16 -8.09 -12.71
N THR A 261 -13.22 -8.80 -12.31
CA THR A 261 -13.70 -8.86 -10.92
C THR A 261 -13.48 -10.22 -10.25
N HIS A 262 -12.92 -11.19 -10.96
CA HIS A 262 -12.66 -12.53 -10.44
C HIS A 262 -11.66 -12.46 -9.27
N GLY A 263 -12.06 -12.99 -8.11
CA GLY A 263 -11.24 -13.03 -6.89
C GLY A 263 -11.36 -11.82 -5.96
N THR A 264 -12.16 -10.80 -6.30
CA THR A 264 -12.31 -9.58 -5.47
C THR A 264 -12.61 -9.86 -3.99
N GLY A 265 -13.50 -10.82 -3.70
CA GLY A 265 -13.82 -11.23 -2.33
C GLY A 265 -12.62 -11.81 -1.57
N CYS A 266 -11.92 -12.78 -2.18
CA CYS A 266 -10.75 -13.42 -1.57
C CYS A 266 -9.63 -12.40 -1.31
N THR A 267 -9.35 -11.54 -2.29
CA THR A 267 -8.37 -10.46 -2.18
C THR A 267 -8.76 -9.48 -1.07
N LEU A 268 -10.04 -9.11 -0.94
CA LEU A 268 -10.50 -8.20 0.10
C LEU A 268 -10.27 -8.79 1.51
N ALA A 269 -10.69 -10.03 1.73
CA ALA A 269 -10.50 -10.71 3.01
C ALA A 269 -9.02 -10.90 3.34
N SER A 270 -8.20 -11.27 2.36
CA SER A 270 -6.76 -11.46 2.52
C SER A 270 -6.01 -10.16 2.78
N CYS A 271 -6.43 -9.04 2.18
CA CYS A 271 -5.84 -7.74 2.48
C CYS A 271 -6.15 -7.32 3.93
N ILE A 272 -7.37 -7.59 4.42
CA ILE A 272 -7.74 -7.32 5.82
C ILE A 272 -6.88 -8.18 6.75
N ALA A 273 -6.77 -9.48 6.48
CA ALA A 273 -5.95 -10.39 7.28
C ALA A 273 -4.47 -9.94 7.33
N ALA A 274 -3.92 -9.50 6.20
CA ALA A 274 -2.56 -8.97 6.12
C ALA A 274 -2.37 -7.70 6.96
N GLU A 275 -3.32 -6.77 6.94
CA GLU A 275 -3.25 -5.55 7.75
C GLU A 275 -3.41 -5.84 9.25
N LEU A 276 -4.26 -6.80 9.63
CA LEU A 276 -4.38 -7.25 11.02
C LEU A 276 -3.11 -7.93 11.52
N ALA A 277 -2.42 -8.71 10.68
CA ALA A 277 -1.15 -9.33 11.02
C ALA A 277 -0.07 -8.27 11.34
N LYS A 278 -0.08 -7.13 10.63
CA LYS A 278 0.79 -5.97 10.91
C LYS A 278 0.42 -5.19 12.17
N GLY A 279 -0.74 -5.47 12.78
CA GLY A 279 -1.22 -4.78 13.98
C GLY A 279 -2.18 -3.61 13.71
N SER A 280 -2.69 -3.45 12.49
CA SER A 280 -3.73 -2.46 12.22
C SER A 280 -5.02 -2.77 13.00
N SER A 281 -5.78 -1.73 13.36
CA SER A 281 -7.13 -1.92 13.91
C SER A 281 -8.08 -2.50 12.86
N MET A 282 -9.13 -3.19 13.29
CA MET A 282 -10.10 -3.84 12.39
C MET A 282 -10.68 -2.87 11.35
N PHE A 283 -11.21 -1.74 11.79
CA PHE A 283 -11.79 -0.76 10.87
C PHE A 283 -10.74 -0.14 9.92
N SER A 284 -9.50 0.08 10.39
CA SER A 284 -8.41 0.55 9.53
C SER A 284 -8.05 -0.49 8.47
N ALA A 285 -7.96 -1.77 8.85
CA ALA A 285 -7.69 -2.87 7.92
C ALA A 285 -8.78 -2.99 6.84
N VAL A 286 -10.04 -2.86 7.23
CA VAL A 286 -11.19 -2.84 6.30
C VAL A 286 -11.10 -1.67 5.31
N LYS A 287 -10.84 -0.45 5.78
CA LYS A 287 -10.68 0.74 4.91
C LYS A 287 -9.52 0.58 3.93
N THR A 288 -8.37 0.11 4.42
CA THR A 288 -7.19 -0.15 3.57
C THR A 288 -7.49 -1.17 2.49
N SER A 289 -8.22 -2.24 2.84
CA SER A 289 -8.62 -3.28 1.90
C SER A 289 -9.59 -2.79 0.82
N LYS A 290 -10.60 -1.99 1.20
CA LYS A 290 -11.52 -1.34 0.24
C LYS A 290 -10.76 -0.52 -0.80
N TRP A 291 -9.85 0.34 -0.33
CA TRP A 291 -9.02 1.18 -1.18
C TRP A 291 -8.09 0.34 -2.07
N PHE A 292 -7.50 -0.73 -1.53
CA PHE A 292 -6.63 -1.64 -2.28
C PHE A 292 -7.36 -2.28 -3.47
N ILE A 293 -8.57 -2.80 -3.25
CA ILE A 293 -9.39 -3.40 -4.30
C ILE A 293 -9.77 -2.37 -5.36
N GLU A 294 -10.21 -1.18 -4.96
CA GLU A 294 -10.58 -0.12 -5.90
C GLU A 294 -9.42 0.22 -6.86
N ARG A 295 -8.21 0.39 -6.30
CA ARG A 295 -7.02 0.68 -7.09
C ARG A 295 -6.62 -0.49 -7.98
N ALA A 296 -6.69 -1.72 -7.49
CA ALA A 296 -6.35 -2.90 -8.27
C ALA A 296 -7.30 -3.11 -9.45
N LEU A 297 -8.60 -2.88 -9.25
CA LEU A 297 -9.63 -2.96 -10.29
C LEU A 297 -9.46 -1.85 -11.33
N ASP A 298 -9.27 -0.60 -10.92
CA ASP A 298 -9.08 0.52 -11.86
C ASP A 298 -7.80 0.34 -12.68
N TYR A 299 -6.68 -0.02 -12.05
CA TYR A 299 -5.43 -0.34 -12.76
C TYR A 299 -5.62 -1.47 -13.78
N SER A 300 -6.39 -2.47 -13.41
CA SER A 300 -6.55 -3.69 -14.21
C SER A 300 -7.71 -3.63 -15.18
N LYS A 301 -8.43 -2.51 -15.29
CA LYS A 301 -9.73 -2.47 -15.97
C LYS A 301 -9.67 -2.92 -17.43
N ASP A 302 -8.55 -2.65 -18.09
CA ASP A 302 -8.27 -2.93 -19.50
C ASP A 302 -7.41 -4.19 -19.72
N ILE A 303 -7.03 -4.91 -18.65
CA ILE A 303 -6.29 -6.17 -18.77
C ILE A 303 -7.16 -7.22 -19.47
N SER A 304 -6.58 -7.96 -20.41
CA SER A 304 -7.25 -9.06 -21.09
C SER A 304 -6.57 -10.38 -20.81
N ILE A 305 -7.16 -11.17 -19.90
CA ILE A 305 -6.73 -12.54 -19.59
C ILE A 305 -7.98 -13.42 -19.65
N GLY A 306 -7.93 -14.47 -20.48
CA GLY A 306 -9.03 -15.39 -20.67
C GLY A 306 -10.27 -14.79 -21.35
N ASN A 307 -11.18 -15.68 -21.74
CA ASN A 307 -12.35 -15.36 -22.57
C ASN A 307 -13.68 -15.41 -21.80
N GLY A 308 -13.65 -15.73 -20.52
CA GLY A 308 -14.86 -15.82 -19.72
C GLY A 308 -15.40 -14.46 -19.28
N PRO A 309 -16.60 -14.46 -18.66
CA PRO A 309 -17.34 -13.26 -18.31
C PRO A 309 -16.65 -12.44 -17.21
N GLN A 310 -15.81 -13.08 -16.39
CA GLN A 310 -15.06 -12.44 -15.32
C GLN A 310 -13.57 -12.76 -15.44
N GLY A 311 -12.75 -11.73 -15.64
CA GLY A 311 -11.29 -11.84 -15.69
C GLY A 311 -10.64 -11.60 -14.33
N PRO A 312 -9.38 -12.03 -14.13
CA PRO A 312 -8.60 -11.66 -12.96
C PRO A 312 -8.09 -10.21 -13.07
N PHE A 313 -7.64 -9.65 -11.94
CA PHE A 313 -6.95 -8.37 -11.88
C PHE A 313 -5.54 -8.51 -11.29
N ASP A 314 -4.70 -7.50 -11.50
CA ASP A 314 -3.31 -7.49 -11.05
C ASP A 314 -3.21 -7.10 -9.57
N HIS A 315 -3.04 -8.11 -8.73
CA HIS A 315 -2.86 -7.96 -7.28
C HIS A 315 -1.58 -7.21 -6.92
N LEU A 316 -0.57 -7.24 -7.81
CA LEU A 316 0.73 -6.62 -7.59
C LEU A 316 0.81 -5.23 -8.26
N CYS A 317 -0.33 -4.64 -8.64
CA CYS A 317 -0.38 -3.34 -9.33
C CYS A 317 0.39 -2.26 -8.56
N GLN A 318 0.34 -2.26 -7.22
CA GLN A 318 1.05 -1.30 -6.37
C GLN A 318 2.58 -1.49 -6.36
N LEU A 319 3.06 -2.72 -6.62
CA LEU A 319 4.49 -2.99 -6.78
C LEU A 319 4.97 -2.55 -8.18
N LYS A 320 4.10 -2.62 -9.18
CA LYS A 320 4.42 -2.23 -10.56
C LYS A 320 4.26 -0.74 -10.82
N THR A 321 3.34 -0.07 -10.12
CA THR A 321 3.29 1.41 -10.12
C THR A 321 4.55 2.00 -9.49
N ARG A 322 5.13 1.32 -8.49
CA ARG A 322 6.47 1.65 -7.97
C ARG A 322 7.58 1.53 -9.03
N ASP A 323 7.43 0.62 -9.99
CA ASP A 323 8.38 0.40 -11.08
C ASP A 323 8.12 1.31 -12.30
N ARG A 324 6.88 1.77 -12.53
CA ARG A 324 6.61 2.89 -13.45
C ARG A 324 7.04 4.24 -12.89
N SER A 325 7.12 4.38 -11.55
CA SER A 325 7.82 5.46 -10.87
C SER A 325 9.35 5.29 -10.81
N SER A 326 9.94 4.33 -11.55
CA SER A 326 11.40 4.21 -11.70
C SER A 326 12.04 5.43 -12.38
N HIS A 327 11.26 6.33 -12.98
CA HIS A 327 11.74 7.63 -13.43
C HIS A 327 11.80 8.70 -12.33
N SER A 328 11.38 8.41 -11.09
CA SER A 328 11.54 9.32 -9.93
C SER A 328 12.21 8.68 -8.70
N GLN A 329 12.83 7.50 -8.83
CA GLN A 329 13.66 6.87 -7.79
C GLN A 329 15.05 7.54 -7.65
N ARG A 330 15.10 8.87 -7.67
CA ARG A 330 16.21 9.58 -7.04
C ARG A 330 15.75 9.89 -5.63
N GLY A 331 16.25 9.15 -4.64
CA GLY A 331 16.09 9.58 -3.24
C GLY A 331 16.56 11.03 -3.11
N PHE A 332 15.91 11.81 -2.24
CA PHE A 332 16.20 13.24 -2.09
C PHE A 332 17.72 13.48 -2.00
N ASN A 333 18.25 14.24 -2.96
CA ASN A 333 19.63 14.64 -2.96
C ASN A 333 19.69 16.13 -2.55
N PRO A 334 20.38 16.48 -1.45
CA PRO A 334 20.54 17.87 -1.02
C PRO A 334 21.03 18.81 -2.13
N ALA A 335 21.88 18.32 -3.04
CA ALA A 335 22.38 19.09 -4.18
C ALA A 335 21.29 19.53 -5.18
N ASP A 336 20.11 18.91 -5.15
CA ASP A 336 18.98 19.34 -5.99
C ASP A 336 18.45 20.72 -5.58
N LEU A 337 18.75 21.18 -4.35
CA LEU A 337 18.35 22.50 -3.84
C LEU A 337 19.17 23.67 -4.42
N PHE A 338 20.21 23.40 -5.22
CA PHE A 338 21.20 24.38 -5.66
C PHE A 338 20.61 25.65 -6.31
N LEU A 339 19.85 25.48 -7.40
CA LEU A 339 19.08 26.53 -8.04
C LEU A 339 17.60 26.18 -8.01
N TYR A 340 16.94 26.67 -6.97
CA TYR A 340 15.55 26.34 -6.67
C TYR A 340 14.62 27.37 -7.33
N ALA A 341 13.89 26.94 -8.35
CA ALA A 341 12.94 27.79 -9.08
C ALA A 341 11.53 27.69 -8.46
N VAL A 342 10.98 28.82 -8.00
CA VAL A 342 9.61 28.90 -7.47
C VAL A 342 8.75 29.70 -8.43
N THR A 343 7.73 29.07 -9.02
CA THR A 343 6.87 29.74 -10.02
C THR A 343 5.97 30.81 -9.40
N ASP A 344 5.42 31.69 -10.23
CA ASP A 344 4.36 32.62 -9.85
C ASP A 344 3.49 32.96 -11.08
N SER A 345 2.20 32.62 -11.05
CA SER A 345 1.28 32.87 -12.18
C SER A 345 1.14 34.34 -12.51
N GLY A 346 1.12 35.22 -11.52
CA GLY A 346 0.99 36.67 -11.74
C GLY A 346 2.16 37.21 -12.56
N MET A 347 3.37 36.72 -12.28
CA MET A 347 4.57 37.08 -13.04
C MET A 347 4.53 36.49 -14.46
N ASN A 348 4.18 35.22 -14.60
CA ASN A 348 4.10 34.56 -15.91
C ASN A 348 3.05 35.22 -16.82
N LYS A 349 1.88 35.60 -16.28
CA LYS A 349 0.82 36.32 -17.00
C LYS A 349 1.29 37.68 -17.53
N ARG A 350 2.15 38.41 -16.80
CA ARG A 350 2.70 39.70 -17.27
C ARG A 350 3.55 39.57 -18.53
N TRP A 351 4.09 38.39 -18.78
CA TRP A 351 4.93 38.08 -19.93
C TRP A 351 4.23 37.15 -20.95
N ASP A 352 2.90 37.00 -20.85
CA ASP A 352 2.07 36.14 -21.70
C ASP A 352 2.61 34.70 -21.84
N ARG A 353 3.08 34.14 -20.73
CA ARG A 353 3.74 32.83 -20.67
C ARG A 353 2.93 31.85 -19.84
N SER A 354 2.74 30.63 -20.33
CA SER A 354 2.14 29.57 -19.54
C SER A 354 3.09 29.11 -18.42
N ILE A 355 2.56 28.54 -17.34
CA ILE A 355 3.43 27.97 -16.30
C ILE A 355 4.29 26.83 -16.84
N THR A 356 3.74 26.03 -17.75
CA THR A 356 4.42 24.92 -18.41
C THR A 356 5.63 25.41 -19.20
N ASP A 357 5.49 26.47 -19.99
CA ASP A 357 6.60 27.08 -20.74
C ASP A 357 7.64 27.70 -19.80
N ALA A 358 7.19 28.32 -18.71
CA ALA A 358 8.06 28.89 -17.70
C ALA A 358 8.91 27.81 -17.00
N VAL A 359 8.29 26.70 -16.61
CA VAL A 359 8.97 25.55 -15.99
C VAL A 359 9.94 24.91 -16.97
N LYS A 360 9.53 24.69 -18.22
CA LYS A 360 10.41 24.18 -19.28
C LYS A 360 11.66 25.04 -19.44
N ALA A 361 11.48 26.36 -19.59
CA ALA A 361 12.58 27.29 -19.74
C ALA A 361 13.50 27.33 -18.50
N ALA A 362 12.95 27.21 -17.30
CA ALA A 362 13.76 27.16 -16.07
C ALA A 362 14.59 25.88 -16.00
N VAL A 363 13.98 24.72 -16.30
CA VAL A 363 14.67 23.42 -16.31
C VAL A 363 15.78 23.39 -17.37
N GLU A 364 15.48 23.82 -18.61
CA GLU A 364 16.46 23.93 -19.68
C GLU A 364 17.60 24.92 -19.36
N GLY A 365 17.32 25.92 -18.52
CA GLY A 365 18.29 26.89 -18.07
C GLY A 365 19.13 26.48 -16.85
N GLY A 366 18.90 25.29 -16.31
CA GLY A 366 19.69 24.74 -15.20
C GLY A 366 19.06 24.86 -13.82
N ALA A 367 17.76 25.09 -13.71
CA ALA A 367 17.07 24.91 -12.42
C ALA A 367 17.18 23.45 -11.97
N THR A 368 17.62 23.23 -10.73
CA THR A 368 17.89 21.89 -10.19
C THR A 368 16.72 21.33 -9.38
N ILE A 369 15.75 22.17 -9.04
CA ILE A 369 14.45 21.81 -8.45
C ILE A 369 13.42 22.86 -8.82
N VAL A 370 12.17 22.44 -9.01
CA VAL A 370 11.04 23.33 -9.32
C VAL A 370 9.96 23.18 -8.26
N GLN A 371 9.45 24.31 -7.75
CA GLN A 371 8.25 24.34 -6.94
C GLN A 371 7.16 25.11 -7.66
N ILE A 372 6.04 24.43 -7.92
CA ILE A 372 4.87 25.10 -8.45
C ILE A 372 4.13 25.79 -7.31
N ARG A 373 4.07 27.12 -7.41
CA ARG A 373 3.29 27.98 -6.53
C ARG A 373 2.21 28.70 -7.34
N GLU A 374 1.00 28.15 -7.26
CA GLU A 374 -0.20 28.70 -7.87
C GLU A 374 -1.21 29.06 -6.79
N LYS A 375 -1.58 30.35 -6.71
CA LYS A 375 -2.52 30.87 -5.70
C LYS A 375 -3.91 31.15 -6.24
N ASP A 376 -3.99 31.49 -7.53
CA ASP A 376 -5.19 32.05 -8.14
C ASP A 376 -5.83 31.10 -9.17
N ALA A 377 -5.35 29.85 -9.26
CA ALA A 377 -5.84 28.85 -10.19
C ALA A 377 -6.92 27.95 -9.54
N GLU A 378 -7.99 27.67 -10.27
CA GLU A 378 -8.94 26.63 -9.87
C GLU A 378 -8.26 25.26 -9.78
N THR A 379 -8.67 24.42 -8.82
CA THR A 379 -8.01 23.15 -8.52
C THR A 379 -7.84 22.23 -9.74
N CYS A 380 -8.84 22.13 -10.63
CA CYS A 380 -8.74 21.30 -11.84
C CYS A 380 -7.66 21.82 -12.80
N ASN A 381 -7.65 23.14 -13.06
CA ASN A 381 -6.67 23.75 -13.95
C ASN A 381 -5.25 23.68 -13.37
N PHE A 382 -5.14 23.84 -12.04
CA PHE A 382 -3.86 23.67 -11.35
C PHE A 382 -3.35 22.23 -11.47
N LEU A 383 -4.23 21.23 -11.31
CA LEU A 383 -3.85 19.82 -11.41
C LEU A 383 -3.32 19.47 -12.80
N GLU A 384 -4.00 19.91 -13.87
CA GLU A 384 -3.57 19.66 -15.25
C GLU A 384 -2.25 20.35 -15.59
N ALA A 385 -2.07 21.59 -15.14
CA ALA A 385 -0.81 22.31 -15.28
C ALA A 385 0.33 21.61 -14.51
N ALA A 386 0.06 21.14 -13.29
CA ALA A 386 1.03 20.42 -12.46
C ALA A 386 1.47 19.11 -13.11
N LYS A 387 0.55 18.33 -13.69
CA LYS A 387 0.89 17.11 -14.45
C LYS A 387 1.79 17.42 -15.65
N SER A 388 1.45 18.45 -16.41
CA SER A 388 2.23 18.87 -17.59
C SER A 388 3.66 19.28 -17.20
N CYS A 389 3.80 20.02 -16.11
CA CYS A 389 5.11 20.41 -15.57
C CYS A 389 5.90 19.20 -15.04
N LEU A 390 5.21 18.25 -14.41
CA LEU A 390 5.84 17.05 -13.86
C LEU A 390 6.45 16.18 -14.96
N GLU A 391 5.80 16.05 -16.11
CA GLU A 391 6.34 15.35 -17.27
C GLU A 391 7.65 15.98 -17.77
N ILE A 392 7.68 17.32 -17.86
CA ILE A 392 8.89 18.08 -18.26
C ILE A 392 10.02 17.87 -17.26
N CYS A 393 9.73 18.03 -15.97
CA CYS A 393 10.70 17.87 -14.89
C CYS A 393 11.28 16.45 -14.86
N ARG A 394 10.44 15.42 -14.97
CA ARG A 394 10.87 14.01 -15.02
C ARG A 394 11.75 13.73 -16.24
N ALA A 395 11.43 14.29 -17.40
CA ALA A 395 12.25 14.12 -18.61
C ALA A 395 13.68 14.67 -18.46
N HIS A 396 13.90 15.61 -17.54
CA HIS A 396 15.20 16.23 -17.26
C HIS A 396 15.82 15.79 -15.93
N GLY A 397 15.18 14.88 -15.19
CA GLY A 397 15.66 14.44 -13.88
C GLY A 397 15.62 15.53 -12.79
N VAL A 398 14.75 16.53 -12.93
CA VAL A 398 14.59 17.64 -11.99
C VAL A 398 13.37 17.35 -11.10
N PRO A 399 13.48 17.34 -9.76
CA PRO A 399 12.33 17.14 -8.88
C PRO A 399 11.34 18.30 -8.95
N LEU A 400 10.05 17.97 -8.89
CA LEU A 400 8.95 18.94 -8.84
C LEU A 400 8.16 18.84 -7.53
N LEU A 401 8.06 19.97 -6.83
CA LEU A 401 7.30 20.12 -5.59
C LEU A 401 6.04 20.96 -5.77
N ILE A 402 4.99 20.64 -5.03
CA ILE A 402 3.79 21.47 -4.94
C ILE A 402 3.83 22.32 -3.67
N ASN A 403 3.58 23.62 -3.82
CA ASN A 403 3.51 24.56 -2.70
C ASN A 403 2.17 24.43 -1.95
N ASP A 404 2.22 24.16 -0.64
CA ASP A 404 1.13 24.12 0.36
C ASP A 404 0.01 23.08 0.11
N ARG A 405 -0.35 22.77 -1.14
CA ARG A 405 -1.48 21.92 -1.55
C ARG A 405 -1.11 20.43 -1.62
N VAL A 406 -1.10 19.76 -0.46
CA VAL A 406 -0.81 18.32 -0.32
C VAL A 406 -1.80 17.44 -1.10
N ASP A 407 -3.06 17.86 -1.19
CA ASP A 407 -4.10 17.21 -1.99
C ASP A 407 -3.77 17.18 -3.48
N VAL A 408 -3.25 18.28 -4.03
CA VAL A 408 -2.82 18.36 -5.42
C VAL A 408 -1.58 17.49 -5.65
N ALA A 409 -0.62 17.52 -4.73
CA ALA A 409 0.59 16.68 -4.80
C ALA A 409 0.26 15.17 -4.84
N LEU A 410 -0.72 14.73 -4.03
CA LEU A 410 -1.25 13.37 -4.07
C LEU A 410 -1.92 13.06 -5.41
N ALA A 411 -2.76 13.98 -5.90
CA ALA A 411 -3.55 13.76 -7.11
C ALA A 411 -2.70 13.71 -8.39
N CYS A 412 -1.61 14.47 -8.49
CA CYS A 412 -0.69 14.43 -9.64
C CYS A 412 0.54 13.53 -9.45
N ASP A 413 0.71 12.92 -8.27
CA ASP A 413 1.91 12.13 -7.92
C ASP A 413 3.21 12.96 -8.03
N ALA A 414 3.19 14.21 -7.58
CA ALA A 414 4.38 15.07 -7.52
C ALA A 414 5.50 14.44 -6.68
N ASP A 415 6.76 14.85 -6.89
CA ASP A 415 7.90 14.30 -6.16
C ASP A 415 7.89 14.70 -4.67
N GLY A 416 7.16 15.76 -4.34
CA GLY A 416 6.95 16.16 -2.97
C GLY A 416 6.17 17.46 -2.80
N VAL A 417 6.26 18.02 -1.60
CA VAL A 417 5.63 19.29 -1.23
C VAL A 417 6.59 20.19 -0.47
N HIS A 418 6.30 21.49 -0.52
CA HIS A 418 6.87 22.45 0.41
C HIS A 418 5.73 23.11 1.18
N VAL A 419 5.79 23.10 2.51
CA VAL A 419 4.75 23.64 3.40
C VAL A 419 5.28 24.76 4.29
N GLY A 420 4.43 25.73 4.56
CA GLY A 420 4.66 26.80 5.52
C GLY A 420 4.27 26.44 6.96
N GLN A 421 4.57 27.37 7.87
CA GLN A 421 4.30 27.21 9.31
C GLN A 421 2.80 27.21 9.68
N SER A 422 1.93 27.69 8.78
CA SER A 422 0.48 27.75 8.98
C SER A 422 -0.27 26.66 8.22
N ASP A 423 0.45 25.81 7.50
CA ASP A 423 -0.11 24.72 6.68
C ASP A 423 -0.16 23.40 7.48
N ILE A 424 -0.50 22.31 6.79
CA ILE A 424 -0.51 20.97 7.40
C ILE A 424 0.89 20.64 7.96
N PRO A 425 1.01 20.22 9.24
CA PRO A 425 2.29 19.87 9.84
C PRO A 425 3.02 18.74 9.09
N ALA A 426 4.34 18.81 9.02
CA ALA A 426 5.16 17.87 8.23
C ALA A 426 4.95 16.39 8.59
N HIS A 427 4.70 16.05 9.86
CA HIS A 427 4.44 14.66 10.27
C HIS A 427 3.11 14.12 9.69
N ALA A 428 2.10 14.98 9.56
CA ALA A 428 0.84 14.63 8.94
C ALA A 428 1.00 14.51 7.42
N VAL A 429 1.76 15.42 6.80
CA VAL A 429 2.14 15.32 5.38
C VAL A 429 2.87 14.00 5.11
N ARG A 430 3.85 13.62 5.94
CA ARG A 430 4.60 12.36 5.84
C ARG A 430 3.68 11.14 5.92
N SER A 431 2.69 11.19 6.81
CA SER A 431 1.69 10.12 6.95
C SER A 431 0.79 9.98 5.71
N LEU A 432 0.50 11.10 5.03
CA LEU A 432 -0.34 11.12 3.82
C LEU A 432 0.45 10.73 2.55
N LEU A 433 1.64 11.30 2.36
CA LEU A 433 2.45 11.14 1.15
C LEU A 433 3.34 9.89 1.18
N GLY A 434 3.61 9.34 2.36
CA GLY A 434 4.48 8.19 2.56
C GLY A 434 5.97 8.55 2.69
N PRO A 435 6.82 7.53 2.91
CA PRO A 435 8.22 7.72 3.30
C PRO A 435 9.14 8.25 2.19
N ASN A 436 8.72 8.19 0.92
CA ASN A 436 9.60 8.44 -0.22
C ASN A 436 9.44 9.84 -0.85
N LYS A 437 8.42 10.61 -0.48
CA LYS A 437 8.16 11.94 -1.06
C LYS A 437 9.01 13.00 -0.36
N ILE A 438 9.44 14.01 -1.11
CA ILE A 438 10.24 15.12 -0.59
C ILE A 438 9.33 16.07 0.22
N ILE A 439 9.71 16.40 1.44
CA ILE A 439 8.99 17.35 2.29
C ILE A 439 9.91 18.50 2.67
N GLY A 440 9.63 19.68 2.13
CA GLY A 440 10.26 20.94 2.52
C GLY A 440 9.42 21.71 3.54
N VAL A 441 10.06 22.35 4.51
CA VAL A 441 9.36 23.21 5.49
C VAL A 441 9.98 24.60 5.53
N SER A 442 9.17 25.65 5.45
CA SER A 442 9.65 27.03 5.64
C SER A 442 9.98 27.29 7.12
N CYS A 443 11.21 27.70 7.43
CA CYS A 443 11.67 28.01 8.79
C CYS A 443 12.31 29.41 8.88
N LYS A 444 12.30 30.01 10.07
CA LYS A 444 12.95 31.29 10.38
C LYS A 444 13.83 31.27 11.62
N THR A 445 13.72 30.23 12.45
CA THR A 445 14.50 30.07 13.68
C THR A 445 15.07 28.65 13.81
N PRO A 446 16.15 28.44 14.57
CA PRO A 446 16.69 27.11 14.85
C PRO A 446 15.67 26.14 15.46
N GLU A 447 14.77 26.63 16.32
CA GLU A 447 13.75 25.81 16.97
C GLU A 447 12.73 25.27 15.95
N GLN A 448 12.39 26.08 14.94
CA GLN A 448 11.54 25.63 13.84
C GLN A 448 12.25 24.59 12.96
N ALA A 449 13.55 24.74 12.74
CA ALA A 449 14.36 23.78 12.00
C ALA A 449 14.44 22.42 12.73
N GLU A 450 14.64 22.45 14.05
CA GLU A 450 14.63 21.23 14.87
C GLU A 450 13.26 20.55 14.85
N ARG A 451 12.18 21.32 14.94
CA ARG A 451 10.83 20.75 14.84
C ARG A 451 10.57 20.11 13.47
N ALA A 452 10.98 20.75 12.38
CA ALA A 452 10.85 20.21 11.04
C ALA A 452 11.58 18.86 10.88
N TRP A 453 12.78 18.75 11.46
CA TRP A 453 13.53 17.49 11.48
C TRP A 453 12.81 16.39 12.24
N LEU A 454 12.29 16.68 13.44
CA LEU A 454 11.53 15.71 14.25
C LEU A 454 10.23 15.28 13.55
N ASP A 455 9.60 16.18 12.80
CA ASP A 455 8.38 15.90 12.04
C ASP A 455 8.66 15.20 10.69
N GLY A 456 9.92 14.89 10.37
CA GLY A 456 10.29 14.10 9.20
C GLY A 456 10.37 14.86 7.88
N ALA A 457 10.69 16.17 7.93
CA ALA A 457 11.05 16.95 6.75
C ALA A 457 12.42 16.52 6.19
N ASP A 458 12.60 16.65 4.87
CA ASP A 458 13.84 16.31 4.17
C ASP A 458 14.79 17.52 4.04
N TYR A 459 14.23 18.74 3.98
CA TYR A 459 14.99 19.99 3.98
C TYR A 459 14.17 21.14 4.56
N ILE A 460 14.83 22.26 4.83
CA ILE A 460 14.17 23.50 5.24
C ILE A 460 14.43 24.67 4.28
N GLY A 461 13.41 25.48 4.04
CA GLY A 461 13.53 26.77 3.38
C GLY A 461 13.71 27.88 4.42
N CYS A 462 14.91 28.42 4.57
CA CYS A 462 15.19 29.47 5.54
C CYS A 462 14.87 30.86 4.96
N GLY A 463 13.79 31.48 5.46
CA GLY A 463 13.11 32.55 4.74
C GLY A 463 13.21 33.96 5.29
N GLY A 464 13.24 34.93 4.37
CA GLY A 464 13.33 36.36 4.66
C GLY A 464 14.77 36.88 4.72
N VAL A 465 15.67 36.31 3.92
CA VAL A 465 17.08 36.73 3.91
C VAL A 465 17.20 38.20 3.49
N TYR A 466 16.44 38.60 2.47
CA TYR A 466 16.30 39.99 2.04
C TYR A 466 14.82 40.40 2.00
N PRO A 467 14.51 41.72 1.98
CA PRO A 467 13.15 42.20 1.75
C PRO A 467 12.55 41.67 0.44
N THR A 468 11.25 41.39 0.42
CA THR A 468 10.58 40.76 -0.73
C THR A 468 9.22 41.40 -0.98
N ASN A 469 8.80 41.45 -2.24
CA ASN A 469 7.44 41.86 -2.62
C ASN A 469 6.44 40.70 -2.68
N THR A 470 6.86 39.46 -2.39
CA THR A 470 6.09 38.23 -2.67
C THR A 470 5.19 37.77 -1.51
N LYS A 471 5.40 38.28 -0.29
CA LYS A 471 4.52 38.11 0.89
C LYS A 471 4.46 39.44 1.65
N ALA A 472 3.26 40.01 1.83
CA ALA A 472 3.05 41.19 2.68
C ALA A 472 3.39 40.84 4.14
N ASN A 473 4.13 41.70 4.85
CA ASN A 473 4.58 41.52 6.25
C ASN A 473 5.62 40.40 6.53
N ASN A 474 6.53 40.11 5.61
CA ASN A 474 7.58 39.13 5.90
C ASN A 474 8.73 39.74 6.73
N LEU A 475 8.78 39.45 8.04
CA LEU A 475 9.94 39.73 8.91
C LEU A 475 11.21 39.10 8.30
N THR A 476 12.21 39.94 8.03
CA THR A 476 13.50 39.53 7.45
C THR A 476 14.42 38.98 8.52
N VAL A 477 14.95 37.78 8.28
CA VAL A 477 15.90 37.06 9.12
C VAL A 477 17.34 37.55 8.88
N GLY A 478 17.63 38.04 7.67
CA GLY A 478 18.97 38.52 7.30
C GLY A 478 19.98 37.39 7.13
N ILE A 479 21.20 37.76 6.69
CA ILE A 479 22.32 36.82 6.50
C ILE A 479 22.76 36.18 7.83
N ASP A 480 22.83 36.95 8.92
CA ASP A 480 23.19 36.43 10.24
C ASP A 480 22.14 35.48 10.80
N GLY A 481 20.85 35.75 10.55
CA GLY A 481 19.79 34.85 10.93
C GLY A 481 19.79 33.56 10.10
N LEU A 482 20.05 33.65 8.78
CA LEU A 482 20.24 32.47 7.93
C LEU A 482 21.37 31.60 8.48
N LYS A 483 22.52 32.20 8.80
CA LYS A 483 23.66 31.49 9.39
C LYS A 483 23.29 30.79 10.70
N ARG A 484 22.53 31.45 11.59
CA ARG A 484 22.05 30.84 12.84
C ARG A 484 21.14 29.63 12.59
N VAL A 485 20.21 29.73 11.65
CA VAL A 485 19.30 28.61 11.30
C VAL A 485 20.08 27.46 10.69
N CYS A 486 21.01 27.72 9.78
CA CYS A 486 21.88 26.70 9.19
C CYS A 486 22.67 25.96 10.28
N LEU A 487 23.32 26.69 11.20
CA LEU A 487 24.10 26.06 12.29
C LEU A 487 23.24 25.25 13.28
N GLY A 488 21.96 25.59 13.43
CA GLY A 488 21.01 24.85 14.29
C GLY A 488 20.26 23.73 13.57
N SER A 489 20.37 23.62 12.24
CA SER A 489 19.62 22.65 11.44
C SER A 489 20.40 21.35 11.24
N LYS A 490 19.73 20.22 11.49
CA LYS A 490 20.21 18.89 11.08
C LYS A 490 19.84 18.54 9.64
N LEU A 491 18.99 19.36 9.02
CA LEU A 491 18.54 19.21 7.66
C LEU A 491 19.32 20.13 6.71
N PRO A 492 19.43 19.75 5.42
CA PRO A 492 19.81 20.66 4.35
C PRO A 492 18.94 21.93 4.33
N VAL A 493 19.55 23.05 3.98
CA VAL A 493 18.93 24.37 3.97
C VAL A 493 19.00 24.98 2.58
N VAL A 494 17.88 25.49 2.11
CA VAL A 494 17.82 26.41 0.97
C VAL A 494 17.46 27.81 1.47
N ALA A 495 18.22 28.82 1.05
CA ALA A 495 17.92 30.20 1.41
C ALA A 495 16.75 30.71 0.57
N ILE A 496 15.73 31.31 1.18
CA ILE A 496 14.54 31.81 0.49
C ILE A 496 14.24 33.27 0.82
N GLY A 497 13.66 33.99 -0.15
CA GLY A 497 13.12 35.34 0.04
C GLY A 497 14.09 36.47 -0.27
N GLY A 498 13.76 37.21 -1.34
CA GLY A 498 14.44 38.45 -1.75
C GLY A 498 15.77 38.23 -2.48
N ILE A 499 16.06 36.96 -2.81
CA ILE A 499 17.25 36.56 -3.55
C ILE A 499 17.03 36.82 -5.05
N ASN A 500 18.06 37.39 -5.68
CA ASN A 500 18.09 37.76 -7.09
C ASN A 500 19.54 37.73 -7.62
N HIS A 501 19.72 38.08 -8.90
CA HIS A 501 21.03 38.03 -9.57
C HIS A 501 22.15 38.80 -8.88
N THR A 502 21.87 39.86 -8.13
CA THR A 502 22.91 40.70 -7.50
C THR A 502 23.36 40.18 -6.13
N ASN A 503 22.55 39.37 -5.44
CA ASN A 503 22.84 38.93 -4.07
C ASN A 503 22.90 37.40 -3.91
N ALA A 504 22.52 36.62 -4.90
CA ALA A 504 22.54 35.15 -4.83
C ALA A 504 23.94 34.57 -4.55
N ALA A 505 24.99 35.11 -5.20
CA ALA A 505 26.37 34.69 -4.98
C ALA A 505 26.81 34.90 -3.51
N ALA A 506 26.54 36.10 -2.97
CA ALA A 506 26.87 36.45 -1.58
C ALA A 506 26.19 35.53 -0.54
N VAL A 507 25.02 34.97 -0.86
CA VAL A 507 24.36 33.98 0.01
C VAL A 507 25.11 32.65 0.00
N MET A 508 25.56 32.18 -1.16
CA MET A 508 26.34 30.93 -1.23
C MET A 508 27.75 31.09 -0.62
N GLU A 509 28.32 32.30 -0.67
CA GLU A 509 29.62 32.63 -0.08
C GLU A 509 29.64 32.64 1.46
N ILE A 510 28.49 32.52 2.14
CA ILE A 510 28.45 32.41 3.61
C ILE A 510 29.23 31.17 4.10
N GLY A 511 29.34 30.13 3.27
CA GLY A 511 30.19 28.97 3.53
C GLY A 511 29.71 28.08 4.69
N VAL A 512 28.39 27.98 4.92
CA VAL A 512 27.84 27.05 5.93
C VAL A 512 27.59 25.69 5.27
N PRO A 513 28.04 24.57 5.88
CA PRO A 513 28.14 23.29 5.17
C PRO A 513 26.81 22.66 4.74
N ASN A 514 25.69 23.05 5.37
CA ASN A 514 24.35 22.55 5.03
C ASN A 514 23.51 23.57 4.25
N LEU A 515 24.09 24.68 3.79
CA LEU A 515 23.44 25.59 2.86
C LEU A 515 23.67 25.09 1.43
N GLU A 516 22.65 24.46 0.86
CA GLU A 516 22.76 23.76 -0.42
C GLU A 516 22.43 24.63 -1.63
N GLY A 517 21.72 25.74 -1.44
CA GLY A 517 21.31 26.58 -2.56
C GLY A 517 20.43 27.77 -2.21
N VAL A 518 19.89 28.39 -3.26
CA VAL A 518 19.00 29.55 -3.18
C VAL A 518 17.70 29.34 -3.93
N ALA A 519 16.58 29.77 -3.33
CA ALA A 519 15.29 29.80 -3.99
C ALA A 519 14.95 31.18 -4.53
N VAL A 520 14.57 31.22 -5.80
CA VAL A 520 14.29 32.45 -6.54
C VAL A 520 12.93 32.40 -7.22
N VAL A 521 12.27 33.55 -7.25
CA VAL A 521 10.95 33.75 -7.88
C VAL A 521 11.07 34.79 -8.99
N SER A 522 11.07 36.07 -8.63
CA SER A 522 11.06 37.20 -9.58
C SER A 522 12.33 37.30 -10.41
N ALA A 523 13.46 36.81 -9.90
CA ALA A 523 14.71 36.78 -10.66
C ALA A 523 14.58 35.94 -11.93
N LEU A 524 13.75 34.90 -11.93
CA LEU A 524 13.52 34.06 -13.11
C LEU A 524 12.21 34.43 -13.80
N PHE A 525 11.11 34.48 -13.05
CA PHE A 525 9.77 34.50 -13.64
C PHE A 525 9.24 35.91 -13.94
N ASP A 526 9.81 36.97 -13.33
CA ASP A 526 9.50 38.36 -13.68
C ASP A 526 10.48 38.93 -14.73
N ARG A 527 10.70 38.12 -15.76
CA ARG A 527 11.66 38.37 -16.84
C ARG A 527 11.09 37.88 -18.17
N GLN A 528 11.49 38.57 -19.23
CA GLN A 528 11.10 38.22 -20.60
C GLN A 528 11.57 36.82 -20.99
N CYS A 529 12.83 36.48 -20.70
CA CYS A 529 13.43 35.19 -21.04
C CYS A 529 13.87 34.44 -19.76
N VAL A 530 13.05 33.49 -19.29
CA VAL A 530 13.39 32.64 -18.12
C VAL A 530 14.64 31.81 -18.38
N LEU A 531 14.78 31.26 -19.59
CA LEU A 531 15.92 30.41 -19.96
C LEU A 531 17.25 31.14 -19.75
N GLU A 532 17.37 32.33 -20.34
CA GLU A 532 18.59 33.14 -20.26
C GLU A 532 18.92 33.56 -18.83
N GLU A 533 17.91 33.98 -18.06
CA GLU A 533 18.11 34.42 -16.67
C GLU A 533 18.46 33.24 -15.75
N THR A 534 17.88 32.07 -16.00
CA THR A 534 18.24 30.85 -15.26
C THR A 534 19.68 30.42 -15.56
N LEU A 535 20.10 30.46 -16.84
CA LEU A 535 21.48 30.17 -17.25
C LEU A 535 22.49 31.12 -16.57
N LYS A 536 22.21 32.43 -16.59
CA LYS A 536 23.06 33.45 -15.94
C LYS A 536 23.17 33.21 -14.45
N LEU A 537 22.06 32.91 -13.79
CA LEU A 537 22.04 32.71 -12.34
C LEU A 537 22.75 31.40 -11.96
N HIS A 538 22.51 30.31 -12.69
CA HIS A 538 23.20 29.04 -12.49
C HIS A 538 24.72 29.21 -12.61
N ALA A 539 25.20 29.88 -13.67
CA ALA A 539 26.63 30.14 -13.87
C ALA A 539 27.24 30.93 -12.68
N ARG A 540 26.56 31.99 -12.22
CA ARG A 540 27.00 32.77 -11.05
C ARG A 540 27.09 31.95 -9.76
N LEU A 541 26.12 31.05 -9.53
CA LEU A 541 26.13 30.19 -8.35
C LEU A 541 27.28 29.16 -8.41
N VAL A 542 27.58 28.63 -9.60
CA VAL A 542 28.71 27.70 -9.82
C VAL A 542 30.04 28.40 -9.57
N GLU A 543 30.20 29.64 -10.05
CA GLU A 543 31.39 30.46 -9.78
C GLU A 543 31.56 30.72 -8.28
N ALA A 544 30.50 31.15 -7.59
CA ALA A 544 30.52 31.44 -6.15
C ALA A 544 30.88 30.21 -5.30
N THR A 545 30.30 29.04 -5.60
CA THR A 545 30.60 27.81 -4.86
C THR A 545 32.00 27.25 -5.14
N SER A 546 32.55 27.51 -6.33
CA SER A 546 33.93 27.14 -6.67
C SER A 546 34.98 28.00 -5.96
N ALA A 547 34.62 29.22 -5.54
CA ALA A 547 35.51 30.13 -4.81
C ALA A 547 35.59 29.85 -3.30
N VAL A 548 34.64 29.06 -2.76
CA VAL A 548 34.51 28.75 -1.32
C VAL A 548 35.12 27.39 -0.95
N LYS A 549 35.34 26.51 -1.94
CA LYS A 549 36.06 25.23 -1.81
C LYS A 549 37.55 25.43 -2.03
#